data_AF-A0A2G9RQ41-F1
#
_entry.id   AF-A0A2G9RQ41-F1
#
_cell.length_a   1.000
_cell.length_b   1.000
_cell.length_c   1.000
_cell.angle_alpha   90.00
_cell.angle_beta   90.00
_cell.angle_gamma   90.00
#
_symmetry.space_group_name_H-M   'P 1'
#
loop_
_entity.id
_entity.type
_entity.pdbx_description
1 polymer ?
#
loop_
_entity_poly.entity_id
_entity_poly.type
_entity_poly.pdbx_seq_one_letter_code
_entity_poly.pdbx_strand_id
1 'polypeptide(L)' 'MVNFTKHQFEAHQEEGMVISHMAVAGVGIWIAFTSGSTLRLFHTETFEHLQDINIATPVHNMLSGSFYFYLMGL' A
#
# COMPACT_ATOMS: atom_id res chain seq x y z
N MET A 1 -3.86 -34.69 0.41
CA MET A 1 -4.51 -33.38 0.61
C MET A 1 -3.48 -32.46 1.25
N VAL A 2 -3.24 -31.28 0.69
CA VAL A 2 -2.33 -30.28 1.28
C VAL A 2 -3.10 -29.50 2.35
N ASN A 3 -2.57 -29.40 3.58
CA ASN A 3 -3.16 -28.58 4.63
C ASN A 3 -2.67 -27.14 4.50
N PHE A 4 -3.60 -26.19 4.51
CA PHE A 4 -3.28 -24.77 4.54
C PHE A 4 -3.40 -24.24 5.98
N THR A 5 -2.37 -23.54 6.45
CA THR A 5 -2.42 -22.79 7.71
C THR A 5 -2.89 -21.37 7.42
N LYS A 6 -3.91 -20.90 8.15
CA LYS A 6 -4.39 -19.52 8.07
C LYS A 6 -3.73 -18.68 9.15
N HIS A 7 -3.24 -17.51 8.76
CA HIS A 7 -2.73 -16.48 9.67
C HIS A 7 -3.53 -15.19 9.50
N GLN A 8 -3.57 -14.38 10.55
CA GLN A 8 -4.25 -13.09 10.57
C GLN A 8 -3.42 -12.09 11.39
N PHE A 9 -3.39 -10.84 10.94
CA PHE A 9 -2.77 -9.73 11.65
C PHE A 9 -3.58 -8.45 11.43
N GLU A 10 -3.33 -7.45 12.27
CA GLU A 10 -3.99 -6.15 12.20
C GLU A 10 -3.26 -5.25 11.20
N ALA A 11 -3.95 -4.85 10.12
CA ALA A 11 -3.38 -3.98 9.11
C ALA A 11 -3.34 -2.50 9.53
N HIS A 12 -4.30 -2.07 10.37
CA HIS A 12 -4.43 -0.69 10.84
C HIS A 12 -5.06 -0.60 12.22
N GLN A 13 -4.51 0.25 13.09
CA GLN A 13 -4.98 0.50 14.46
C GLN A 13 -6.24 1.36 14.55
N GLU A 14 -6.68 1.92 13.42
CA GLU A 14 -7.82 2.83 13.37
C GLU A 14 -9.03 2.05 12.90
N GLU A 15 -10.08 2.10 13.69
CA GLU A 15 -11.32 1.38 13.41
C GLU A 15 -12.01 1.97 12.17
N GLY A 16 -12.59 1.10 11.34
CA GLY A 16 -13.29 1.50 10.12
C GLY A 16 -12.38 1.71 8.89
N MET A 17 -11.07 1.55 9.04
CA MET A 17 -10.15 1.57 7.90
C MET A 17 -10.39 0.38 6.98
N VAL A 18 -10.60 0.66 5.68
CA VAL A 18 -10.88 -0.37 4.67
C VAL A 18 -9.64 -0.56 3.81
N ILE A 19 -9.20 -1.82 3.67
CA ILE A 19 -8.14 -2.19 2.73
C ILE A 19 -8.70 -2.09 1.32
N SER A 20 -8.02 -1.34 0.45
CA SER A 20 -8.40 -1.22 -0.96
C SER A 20 -7.61 -2.19 -1.84
N HIS A 21 -6.31 -2.34 -1.58
CA HIS A 21 -5.42 -3.15 -2.42
C HIS A 21 -4.32 -3.81 -1.58
N MET A 22 -3.85 -4.96 -2.07
CA MET A 22 -2.72 -5.68 -1.51
C MET A 22 -1.81 -6.15 -2.65
N ALA A 23 -0.49 -6.02 -2.48
CA ALA A 23 0.49 -6.47 -3.46
C ALA A 23 1.71 -7.09 -2.77
N VAL A 24 2.13 -8.26 -3.22
CA VAL A 24 3.33 -8.93 -2.71
C VAL A 24 4.55 -8.54 -3.55
N ALA A 25 5.64 -8.17 -2.89
CA ALA A 25 6.92 -7.93 -3.53
C ALA A 25 8.06 -8.37 -2.59
N GLY A 26 8.93 -9.27 -3.06
CA GLY A 26 9.97 -9.85 -2.22
C GLY A 26 9.37 -10.58 -1.00
N VAL A 27 9.88 -10.27 0.19
CA VAL A 27 9.43 -10.84 1.49
C VAL A 27 8.31 -10.04 2.15
N GLY A 28 7.74 -9.07 1.42
CA GLY A 28 6.80 -8.12 1.96
C GLY A 28 5.47 -8.10 1.23
N ILE A 29 4.41 -7.79 1.97
CA ILE A 29 3.10 -7.44 1.43
C ILE A 29 2.80 -5.96 1.70
N TRP A 30 2.54 -5.24 0.63
CA TRP A 30 2.09 -3.85 0.67
C TRP A 30 0.57 -3.82 0.78
N ILE A 31 0.07 -2.97 1.68
CA ILE A 31 -1.35 -2.73 1.90
C ILE A 31 -1.64 -1.26 1.66
N ALA A 32 -2.65 -0.99 0.83
CA ALA A 32 -3.24 0.32 0.64
C ALA A 32 -4.63 0.36 1.31
N PHE A 33 -4.98 1.53 1.82
CA PHE A 33 -6.29 1.79 2.42
C PHE A 33 -7.16 2.63 1.48
N THR A 34 -8.47 2.67 1.71
CA THR A 34 -9.39 3.52 0.94
C THR A 34 -9.25 5.01 1.27
N SER A 35 -8.74 5.33 2.46
CA SER A 35 -8.47 6.68 2.93
C SER A 35 -6.98 6.85 3.30
N GLY A 36 -6.48 8.07 3.16
CA GLY A 36 -5.09 8.41 3.43
C GLY A 36 -4.16 8.10 2.26
N SER A 37 -2.88 8.46 2.43
CA SER A 37 -1.84 8.33 1.42
C SER A 37 -0.68 7.46 1.90
N THR A 38 -0.87 6.66 2.94
CA THR A 38 0.15 5.80 3.51
C THR A 38 -0.04 4.38 3.01
N LEU A 39 0.99 3.82 2.37
CA LEU A 39 1.12 2.39 2.15
C LEU A 39 1.84 1.77 3.34
N ARG A 40 1.40 0.58 3.75
CA ARG A 40 2.03 -0.17 4.85
C ARG A 40 2.64 -1.46 4.34
N LEU A 41 3.86 -1.74 4.75
CA LEU A 41 4.58 -2.98 4.45
C LEU A 41 4.57 -3.89 5.66
N PHE A 42 4.19 -5.15 5.44
CA PHE A 42 4.27 -6.20 6.43
C PHE A 42 5.15 -7.35 5.92
N HIS A 43 5.85 -8.01 6.82
CA HIS A 43 6.60 -9.23 6.50
C HIS A 43 5.63 -10.40 6.25
N THR A 44 5.85 -11.20 5.21
CA THR A 44 4.90 -12.25 4.82
C THR A 44 4.89 -13.48 5.71
N GLU A 45 5.95 -13.70 6.51
CA GLU A 45 6.07 -14.87 7.39
C GLU A 45 5.81 -14.54 8.86
N THR A 46 6.37 -13.43 9.35
CA THR A 46 6.23 -13.00 10.76
C THR A 46 4.99 -12.13 10.97
N PHE A 47 4.40 -11.60 9.88
CA PHE A 47 3.28 -10.65 9.91
C PHE A 47 3.58 -9.34 10.66
N GLU A 48 4.85 -9.06 10.90
CA GLU A 48 5.30 -7.84 11.56
C GLU A 48 5.18 -6.66 10.61
N HIS A 49 4.78 -5.52 11.15
CA HIS A 49 4.87 -4.24 10.46
C HIS A 49 6.33 -3.89 10.24
N LEU A 50 6.69 -3.58 8.99
CA LEU A 50 8.05 -3.23 8.60
C LEU A 50 8.18 -1.73 8.32
N GLN A 51 7.20 -1.15 7.64
CA GLN A 51 7.33 0.23 7.17
C GLN A 51 6.00 0.88 6.83
N ASP A 52 5.93 2.19 7.05
CA ASP A 52 4.91 3.09 6.50
C ASP A 52 5.57 4.03 5.48
N ILE A 53 4.99 4.14 4.28
CA ILE A 53 5.43 5.06 3.23
C ILE A 53 4.27 5.97 2.84
N ASN A 54 4.43 7.28 3.04
CA ASN A 54 3.49 8.26 2.52
C ASN A 54 3.80 8.55 1.05
N ILE A 55 2.83 8.29 0.18
CA ILE A 55 2.94 8.46 -1.28
C ILE A 55 2.32 9.77 -1.79
N ALA A 56 1.81 10.65 -0.92
CA ALA A 56 1.14 11.90 -1.34
C ALA A 56 2.03 12.76 -2.24
N THR A 57 3.24 13.08 -1.78
CA THR A 57 4.20 13.91 -2.51
C THR A 57 4.65 13.28 -3.83
N PRO A 58 5.16 12.02 -3.87
CA PRO A 58 5.60 11.44 -5.14
C PRO A 58 4.45 11.30 -6.15
N VAL A 59 3.24 10.92 -5.72
CA VAL A 59 2.06 10.87 -6.60
C VAL A 59 1.68 12.27 -7.09
N HIS A 60 1.66 13.27 -6.22
CA HIS A 60 1.38 14.65 -6.62
C HIS A 60 2.37 15.15 -7.68
N ASN A 61 3.66 14.85 -7.53
CA ASN A 61 4.69 15.24 -8.49
C ASN A 61 4.52 14.52 -9.84
N MET A 62 4.20 13.22 -9.82
CA MET A 62 3.93 12.44 -11.04
C MET A 62 2.72 12.97 -11.80
N LEU A 63 1.63 13.27 -11.09
CA LEU A 63 0.39 13.79 -11.68
C LEU A 63 0.56 15.23 -12.18
N SER A 64 1.28 16.07 -11.44
CA SER A 64 1.60 17.43 -11.88
C SER A 64 2.41 17.41 -13.18
N GLY A 65 3.44 16.57 -13.26
CA GLY A 65 4.21 16.38 -14.49
C GLY A 65 3.33 15.95 -15.67
N SER A 66 2.47 14.94 -15.45
CA SER A 66 1.49 14.49 -16.45
C SER A 66 0.55 15.60 -16.92
N PHE A 67 0.06 16.42 -15.99
CA PHE A 67 -0.78 17.57 -16.31
C PHE A 67 -0.04 18.62 -17.12
N TYR A 68 1.24 18.89 -16.79
CA TYR A 68 2.07 19.77 -17.62
C TYR A 68 2.28 19.22 -19.03
N PHE A 69 2.53 17.91 -19.19
CA PHE A 69 2.64 17.30 -20.53
C PHE A 69 1.35 17.46 -21.35
N TYR A 70 0.19 17.19 -20.73
CA TYR A 70 -1.10 17.36 -21.40
C TYR A 70 -1.37 18.83 -21.79
N LEU A 71 -1.04 19.79 -20.93
CA LEU A 71 -1.17 21.22 -21.23
C LEU A 71 -0.23 21.70 -22.35
N MET A 72 0.93 21.05 -22.53
CA MET A 72 1.86 21.36 -23.62
C MET A 72 1.51 20.69 -24.95
N GLY A 73 0.44 19.88 -25.00
CA GLY A 73 -0.05 19.25 -26.23
C GLY A 73 0.86 18.17 -26.80
N LEU A 74 1.68 17.52 -25.96
CA LEU A 74 2.53 16.37 -26.30
C LEU A 74 1.83 15.05 -25.97
#